data_AF-A0A9W4GF08-F1
#
_entry.id   AF-A0A9W4GF08-F1
#
_cell.length_a   1.000
_cell.length_b   1.000
_cell.length_c   1.000
_cell.angle_alpha   90.00
_cell.angle_beta   90.00
_cell.angle_gamma   90.00
#
_symmetry.space_group_name_H-M   'P 1'
#
loop_
_entity.id
_entity.type
_entity.pdbx_description
1 polymer ?
#
loop_
_entity_poly.entity_id
_entity_poly.type
_entity_poly.pdbx_seq_one_letter_code
_entity_poly.pdbx_strand_id
1 'polypeptide(L)'
;MYDVFDDKVHQFLRACELLEIRPSKFHVVFDQMLEDRALLYYTCIKSRQDSFEKAYTKIKLHFDTDANLHIYLQEWQTLTFARLKNENPDKGLRDVLDILFDELSTC
;
A
#
# COMPACT_ATOMS: atom_id res chain seq x y z
N MET A 1 -13.50 -0.32 14.10
CA MET A 1 -12.67 -0.06 12.91
C MET A 1 -12.36 -1.43 12.33
N TYR A 2 -12.82 -1.70 11.10
CA TYR A 2 -12.59 -2.98 10.43
C TYR A 2 -11.13 -2.98 9.97
N ASP A 3 -10.28 -3.79 10.59
CA ASP A 3 -8.87 -3.89 10.21
C ASP A 3 -8.75 -4.95 9.10
N VAL A 4 -9.09 -4.51 7.88
CA VAL A 4 -9.10 -5.36 6.67
C VAL A 4 -7.74 -6.00 6.45
N PHE A 5 -6.66 -5.32 6.83
CA PHE A 5 -5.32 -5.86 6.72
C PHE A 5 -5.09 -6.99 7.73
N ASP A 6 -5.48 -6.82 8.99
CA ASP A 6 -5.40 -7.88 10.00
C ASP A 6 -6.21 -9.12 9.62
N ASP A 7 -7.41 -8.96 9.05
CA ASP A 7 -8.22 -10.11 8.58
C ASP A 7 -7.50 -10.90 7.48
N LYS A 8 -6.86 -10.20 6.55
CA LYS A 8 -6.06 -10.81 5.47
C LYS A 8 -4.81 -11.49 6.03
N VAL A 9 -4.15 -10.90 7.01
CA VAL A 9 -3.00 -11.50 7.70
C VAL A 9 -3.41 -12.77 8.45
N HIS A 10 -4.57 -12.79 9.11
CA HIS A 10 -5.10 -14.01 9.72
C HIS A 10 -5.36 -15.12 8.69
N GLN A 11 -5.93 -14.79 7.52
CA GLN A 11 -6.11 -15.77 6.44
C GLN A 11 -4.77 -16.33 5.94
N PHE A 12 -3.77 -15.48 5.76
CA PHE A 12 -2.42 -15.89 5.39
C PHE A 12 -1.78 -16.82 6.43
N LEU A 13 -1.90 -16.50 7.73
CA LEU A 13 -1.35 -17.33 8.80
C LEU A 13 -2.03 -18.71 8.84
N ARG A 14 -3.35 -18.77 8.64
CA ARG A 14 -4.08 -20.05 8.51
C ARG A 14 -3.64 -20.87 7.30
N ALA A 15 -3.37 -20.22 6.17
CA ALA A 15 -2.84 -20.90 4.98
C ALA A 15 -1.42 -21.45 5.24
N CYS A 16 -0.58 -20.67 5.94
CA CYS A 16 0.76 -21.12 6.34
C CYS A 16 0.70 -22.33 7.28
N GLU A 17 -0.23 -22.35 8.23
CA GLU A 17 -0.45 -23.47 9.14
C GLU A 17 -0.87 -24.74 8.38
N LEU A 18 -1.83 -24.62 7.46
CA LEU A 18 -2.28 -25.73 6.61
C LEU A 18 -1.17 -26.31 5.73
N LEU A 19 -0.24 -25.46 5.29
CA LEU A 19 0.90 -25.84 4.45
C LEU A 19 2.16 -26.21 5.26
N GLU A 20 2.04 -26.30 6.59
CA GLU A 20 3.15 -26.60 7.51
C GLU A 20 4.37 -25.67 7.35
N ILE A 21 4.13 -24.43 6.94
CA ILE A 21 5.19 -23.42 6.79
C ILE A 21 5.64 -23.01 8.19
N ARG A 22 6.96 -23.08 8.43
CA ARG A 22 7.53 -22.65 9.71
C ARG A 22 7.41 -21.14 9.88
N PRO A 23 7.13 -20.61 11.08
CA PRO A 23 7.05 -19.17 11.33
C PRO A 23 8.29 -18.38 10.90
N SER A 24 9.48 -18.99 11.01
CA SER A 24 10.74 -18.40 10.54
C SER A 24 10.80 -18.19 9.01
N LYS A 25 9.86 -18.76 8.25
CA LYS A 25 9.77 -18.65 6.79
C LYS A 25 8.58 -17.80 6.31
N PHE A 26 7.73 -17.29 7.20
CA PHE A 26 6.60 -16.45 6.80
C PHE A 26 7.05 -15.25 5.98
N HIS A 27 8.16 -14.59 6.36
CA HIS A 27 8.73 -13.47 5.61
C HIS A 27 9.12 -13.81 4.15
N VAL A 28 9.34 -15.08 3.82
CA VAL A 28 9.69 -15.51 2.46
C VAL A 28 8.46 -15.53 1.56
N VAL A 29 7.31 -15.90 2.12
CA VAL A 29 6.06 -16.11 1.37
C VAL A 29 5.04 -15.00 1.59
N PHE A 30 5.37 -14.00 2.41
CA PHE A 30 4.46 -12.92 2.78
C PHE A 30 4.08 -12.04 1.59
N ASP A 31 4.94 -11.90 0.58
CA ASP A 31 4.60 -11.19 -0.66
C ASP A 31 3.42 -11.81 -1.43
N GLN A 32 3.18 -13.12 -1.27
CA GLN A 32 2.09 -13.82 -1.97
C GLN A 32 0.69 -13.34 -1.56
N MET A 33 0.55 -12.71 -0.39
CA MET A 33 -0.74 -12.16 0.05
C MET A 33 -0.88 -10.65 -0.23
N LEU A 34 0.16 -10.00 -0.76
CA LEU A 34 0.19 -8.57 -1.01
C LEU A 34 -0.03 -8.30 -2.50
N GLU A 35 -0.83 -7.28 -2.78
CA GLU A 35 -1.11 -6.83 -4.15
C GLU A 35 -0.79 -5.33 -4.28
N ASP A 36 -0.62 -4.88 -5.51
CA ASP A 36 -0.44 -3.47 -5.90
C ASP A 36 0.54 -2.69 -4.99
N ARG A 37 0.06 -1.64 -4.32
CA ARG A 37 0.91 -0.75 -3.51
C ARG A 37 1.47 -1.42 -2.27
N ALA A 38 0.74 -2.36 -1.67
CA ALA A 38 1.25 -3.10 -0.52
C ALA A 38 2.46 -3.96 -0.94
N LEU A 39 2.40 -4.57 -2.12
CA LEU A 39 3.51 -5.34 -2.68
C LEU A 39 4.70 -4.44 -3.07
N LEU A 40 4.45 -3.30 -3.73
CA LEU A 40 5.49 -2.33 -4.09
C LEU A 40 6.19 -1.79 -2.84
N TYR A 41 5.42 -1.35 -1.84
CA TYR A 41 5.96 -0.87 -0.57
C TYR A 41 6.77 -1.96 0.12
N TYR A 42 6.21 -3.17 0.26
CA TYR A 42 6.91 -4.31 0.85
C TYR A 42 8.24 -4.59 0.15
N THR A 43 8.28 -4.58 -1.18
CA THR A 43 9.51 -4.80 -1.96
C THR A 43 10.57 -3.74 -1.68
N CYS A 44 10.18 -2.47 -1.54
CA CYS A 44 11.09 -1.38 -1.21
C CYS A 44 11.68 -1.49 0.21
N ILE A 45 10.90 -1.99 1.18
CA ILE A 45 11.33 -2.09 2.58
C ILE A 45 11.93 -3.45 2.95
N LYS A 46 11.83 -4.46 2.08
CA LYS A 46 12.23 -5.86 2.34
C LYS A 46 13.74 -5.94 2.55
N SER A 47 14.15 -5.92 3.82
CA SER A 47 15.51 -6.30 4.21
C SER A 47 15.60 -7.83 4.32
N ARG A 48 16.72 -8.42 3.86
CA ARG A 48 16.99 -9.87 4.00
C ARG A 48 16.99 -10.37 5.45
N GLN A 49 17.08 -9.47 6.43
CA GLN A 49 17.11 -9.81 7.86
C GLN A 49 15.81 -9.48 8.60
N ASP A 50 14.79 -8.94 7.93
CA ASP A 50 13.55 -8.60 8.61
C ASP A 50 12.72 -9.86 8.90
N SER A 51 12.22 -9.94 10.13
CA SER A 51 11.22 -10.93 10.51
C SER A 51 9.86 -10.58 9.91
N PHE A 52 8.98 -11.58 9.83
CA PHE A 52 7.58 -11.37 9.44
C PHE A 52 6.89 -10.30 10.30
N GLU A 53 7.08 -10.33 11.62
CA GLU A 53 6.51 -9.37 12.55
C GLU A 53 6.95 -7.93 12.21
N LYS A 54 8.24 -7.70 11.96
CA LYS A 54 8.75 -6.38 11.56
C LYS A 54 8.16 -5.91 10.23
N ALA A 55 8.04 -6.81 9.26
CA ALA A 55 7.42 -6.49 7.97
C ALA A 55 5.94 -6.12 8.14
N TYR A 56 5.18 -6.93 8.89
CA TYR A 56 3.79 -6.67 9.22
C TYR A 56 3.62 -5.30 9.90
N THR A 57 4.41 -5.00 10.94
CA THR A 57 4.32 -3.70 11.64
C THR A 57 4.63 -2.52 10.73
N LYS A 58 5.61 -2.63 9.83
CA LYS A 58 5.94 -1.56 8.88
C LYS A 58 4.79 -1.31 7.89
N ILE A 59 4.23 -2.37 7.31
CA ILE A 59 3.09 -2.27 6.40
C ILE A 59 1.89 -1.69 7.13
N LYS A 60 1.55 -2.23 8.31
CA LYS A 60 0.45 -1.73 9.13
C LYS A 60 0.61 -0.26 9.50
N LEU A 61 1.80 0.17 9.94
CA LEU A 61 2.05 1.57 10.24
C LEU A 61 1.92 2.47 9.00
N HIS A 62 2.34 1.98 7.83
CA HIS A 62 2.27 2.74 6.59
C HIS A 62 0.85 2.86 6.03
N PHE A 63 0.01 1.83 6.15
CA PHE A 63 -1.33 1.83 5.56
C PHE A 63 -2.46 2.15 6.57
N ASP A 64 -2.29 1.86 7.87
CA ASP A 64 -3.34 2.00 8.92
C ASP A 64 -3.08 3.13 9.94
N THR A 65 -2.38 4.22 9.57
CA THR A 65 -2.29 5.41 10.45
C THR A 65 -3.37 6.45 10.14
N ASP A 66 -4.04 6.97 11.18
CA ASP A 66 -4.97 8.12 11.09
C ASP A 66 -4.32 9.35 10.44
N ALA A 67 -3.01 9.54 10.62
CA ALA A 67 -2.25 10.59 9.95
C ALA A 67 -2.18 10.39 8.43
N ASN A 68 -2.01 9.14 7.98
CA ASN A 68 -2.05 8.82 6.56
C ASN A 68 -3.48 8.88 6.05
N LEU A 69 -4.50 8.47 6.79
CA LEU A 69 -5.91 8.68 6.39
C LEU A 69 -6.23 10.16 6.19
N HIS A 70 -5.78 11.05 7.10
CA HIS A 70 -6.02 12.49 6.98
C HIS A 70 -5.25 13.11 5.81
N ILE A 71 -3.99 12.72 5.61
CA ILE A 71 -3.18 13.14 4.44
C ILE A 71 -3.81 12.61 3.15
N TYR A 72 -4.22 11.35 3.09
CA TYR A 72 -4.93 10.73 1.97
C TYR A 72 -6.24 11.45 1.66
N LEU A 73 -7.07 11.72 2.67
CA LEU A 73 -8.33 12.44 2.50
C LEU A 73 -8.08 13.89 2.05
N GLN A 74 -7.05 14.55 2.60
CA GLN A 74 -6.68 15.91 2.21
C GLN A 74 -6.13 15.95 0.78
N GLU A 75 -5.23 15.04 0.40
CA GLU A 75 -4.70 14.91 -0.95
C GLU A 75 -5.83 14.62 -1.93
N TRP A 76 -6.72 13.66 -1.62
CA TRP A 76 -7.89 13.36 -2.44
C TRP A 76 -8.85 14.55 -2.58
N GLN A 77 -9.12 15.30 -1.51
CA GLN A 77 -9.98 16.49 -1.57
C GLN A 77 -9.34 17.68 -2.31
N THR A 78 -8.01 17.75 -2.36
CA THR A 78 -7.27 18.86 -2.96
C THR A 78 -6.74 18.55 -4.36
N LEU A 79 -6.70 17.28 -4.76
CA LEU A 79 -6.36 16.84 -6.10
C LEU A 79 -7.53 17.14 -7.04
N THR A 80 -7.40 18.25 -7.77
CA THR A 80 -8.40 18.68 -8.75
C THR A 80 -7.76 18.85 -10.11
N PHE A 81 -8.52 18.59 -11.16
CA PHE A 81 -8.08 18.81 -12.54
C PHE A 81 -7.60 20.25 -12.77
N ALA A 82 -8.26 21.23 -12.15
CA ALA A 82 -7.88 22.64 -12.24
C ALA A 82 -6.51 22.91 -11.60
N ARG A 83 -6.20 22.29 -10.45
CA ARG A 83 -4.90 22.38 -9.81
C ARG A 83 -3.81 21.74 -10.68
N LEU A 84 -4.02 20.51 -11.13
CA LEU A 84 -3.04 19.79 -11.97
C LEU A 84 -2.78 20.51 -13.30
N LYS A 85 -3.78 21.15 -13.88
CA LYS A 85 -3.65 21.99 -15.07
C LYS A 85 -2.80 23.24 -14.81
N ASN A 86 -2.94 23.86 -13.64
CA ASN A 86 -2.12 25.01 -13.25
C ASN A 86 -0.68 24.61 -12.92
N GLU A 87 -0.47 23.41 -12.36
CA GLU A 87 0.85 22.85 -12.05
C GLU A 87 1.57 22.30 -13.30
N ASN A 88 0.82 21.95 -14.34
CA ASN A 88 1.34 21.45 -15.61
C ASN A 88 0.85 22.34 -16.79
N PRO A 89 1.24 23.63 -16.85
CA PRO A 89 0.74 24.56 -17.86
C PRO A 89 1.19 24.18 -19.29
N ASP A 90 2.29 23.44 -19.40
CA ASP A 90 2.90 23.04 -20.67
C ASP A 90 2.28 21.75 -21.27
N LYS A 91 1.42 21.07 -20.50
CA LYS A 91 0.82 19.78 -20.91
C LYS A 91 -0.56 19.96 -21.52
N GLY A 92 -0.90 19.08 -22.47
CA GLY A 92 -2.23 19.04 -23.05
C GLY A 92 -3.28 18.64 -22.02
N LEU A 93 -4.53 19.06 -22.22
CA LEU A 93 -5.64 18.70 -21.31
C LEU A 93 -5.78 17.19 -21.10
N ARG A 94 -5.45 16.40 -22.13
CA ARG A 94 -5.51 14.94 -22.07
C ARG A 94 -4.41 14.36 -21.18
N ASP A 95 -3.19 14.86 -21.32
CA ASP A 95 -2.05 14.45 -20.48
C ASP A 95 -2.29 14.82 -19.01
N VAL A 96 -2.91 15.97 -18.74
CA VAL A 96 -3.32 16.38 -17.37
C VAL A 96 -4.40 15.46 -16.81
N LEU A 97 -5.29 14.95 -17.66
CA LEU A 97 -6.34 14.01 -17.28
C LEU A 97 -5.76 12.63 -16.98
N ASP A 98 -4.78 12.18 -17.75
CA ASP A 98 -4.06 10.94 -17.52
C ASP A 98 -3.26 11.02 -16.21
N ILE A 99 -2.59 12.16 -15.94
CA ILE A 99 -1.92 12.40 -14.63
C ILE A 99 -2.91 12.36 -13.48
N LEU A 100 -4.09 12.98 -13.63
CA LEU A 100 -5.13 12.93 -12.60
C LEU A 100 -5.56 11.48 -12.32
N PHE A 101 -5.77 10.68 -13.37
CA PHE A 101 -6.16 9.29 -13.21
C PHE A 101 -5.04 8.43 -12.64
N ASP A 102 -3.79 8.66 -13.05
CA ASP A 102 -2.62 8.00 -12.46
C ASP A 102 -2.56 8.33 -10.97
N GLU A 103 -2.56 9.61 -10.58
CA GLU A 103 -2.55 10.04 -9.18
C GLU A 103 -3.72 9.43 -8.38
N LEU A 104 -4.95 9.46 -8.91
CA LEU A 104 -6.13 8.83 -8.29
C LEU A 104 -6.04 7.30 -8.22
N SER A 105 -5.30 6.65 -9.12
CA SER A 105 -5.03 5.21 -9.09
C SER A 105 -3.85 4.84 -8.20
N THR A 106 -3.02 5.84 -7.84
CA THR A 106 -2.00 5.80 -6.79
C THR A 106 -2.47 6.35 -5.43
N CYS A 107 -3.74 6.75 -5.33
CA CYS A 107 -4.50 6.95 -4.09
C CYS A 107 -5.44 5.77 -3.79
#